data_AF-A0A6J2YJU3-F1
#
_entry.id   AF-A0A6J2YJU3-F1
#
_cell.length_a   1.000
_cell.length_b   1.000
_cell.length_c   1.000
_cell.angle_alpha   90.00
_cell.angle_beta   90.00
_cell.angle_gamma   90.00
#
_symmetry.space_group_name_H-M   'P 1'
#
loop_
_entity.id
_entity.type
_entity.pdbx_description
1 polymer ?
#
loop_
_entity_poly.entity_id
_entity_poly.type
_entity_poly.pdbx_seq_one_letter_code
_entity_poly.pdbx_strand_id
1 'polypeptide(L)'
;MRMAFCKEDCNTILTEYSRVMKEIVEIQDSKIKINNSVEVIVRHRFYCTMVDGKIINAVCKNAATSRCPVCLAGPKTLNNLPSQTNADVLKFGISPLHAKINSMEFLLRCSYKLASTKEEQETKKKIIQKQFKEKTGLNIGKPKPGFGISHDGNTARRFFQNSKVTSEIIGIELPIIERFSNVLAAISCNRIISPDLMKIIS
;
A
#
# COMPACT_ATOMS: atom_id res chain seq x y z
N MET A 1 -13.29 -16.89 -10.48
CA MET A 1 -13.00 -15.45 -10.67
C MET A 1 -14.17 -14.83 -11.41
N ARG A 2 -14.64 -13.65 -10.99
CA ARG A 2 -15.77 -12.95 -11.62
C ARG A 2 -15.34 -11.53 -11.97
N MET A 3 -15.77 -11.05 -13.14
CA MET A 3 -15.67 -9.65 -13.54
C MET A 3 -17.09 -9.14 -13.79
N ALA A 4 -17.38 -7.91 -13.37
CA ALA A 4 -18.69 -7.30 -13.50
C ALA A 4 -18.57 -5.82 -13.87
N PHE A 5 -19.51 -5.32 -14.68
CA PHE A 5 -19.63 -3.90 -14.99
C PHE A 5 -20.51 -3.23 -13.93
N CYS A 6 -19.91 -2.88 -12.80
CA CYS A 6 -20.56 -2.15 -11.72
C CYS A 6 -19.58 -1.16 -11.09
N LYS A 7 -20.14 -0.15 -10.41
CA LYS A 7 -19.33 0.78 -9.62
C LYS A 7 -18.88 0.08 -8.35
N GLU A 8 -17.62 0.26 -7.98
CA GLU A 8 -17.09 -0.25 -6.72
C GLU A 8 -17.49 0.67 -5.54
N ASP A 9 -18.42 0.19 -4.74
CA ASP A 9 -18.93 0.81 -3.51
C ASP A 9 -18.97 -0.19 -2.34
N CYS A 10 -19.37 0.28 -1.16
CA CYS A 10 -19.36 -0.56 0.04
C CYS A 10 -20.26 -1.81 -0.11
N ASN A 11 -21.44 -1.65 -0.74
CA ASN A 11 -22.40 -2.74 -0.88
C ASN A 11 -21.91 -3.80 -1.87
N THR A 12 -21.40 -3.38 -3.02
CA THR A 12 -20.80 -4.28 -4.03
C THR A 12 -19.58 -5.00 -3.48
N ILE A 13 -18.69 -4.30 -2.75
CA ILE A 13 -17.53 -4.91 -2.08
C ILE A 13 -17.99 -5.99 -1.08
N LEU A 14 -18.92 -5.67 -0.18
CA LEU A 14 -19.37 -6.61 0.84
C LEU A 14 -20.09 -7.82 0.24
N THR A 15 -20.89 -7.59 -0.81
CA THR A 15 -21.61 -8.66 -1.52
C THR A 15 -20.64 -9.62 -2.19
N GLU A 16 -19.67 -9.10 -2.95
CA GLU A 16 -18.67 -9.94 -3.63
C GLU A 16 -17.73 -10.62 -2.63
N TYR A 17 -17.31 -9.93 -1.57
CA TYR A 17 -16.50 -10.54 -0.51
C TYR A 17 -17.25 -11.71 0.15
N SER A 18 -18.52 -11.51 0.52
CA SER A 18 -19.33 -12.56 1.15
C SER A 18 -19.55 -13.75 0.22
N ARG A 19 -19.80 -13.50 -1.07
CA ARG A 19 -19.91 -14.54 -2.09
C ARG A 19 -18.63 -15.37 -2.20
N VAL A 20 -17.48 -14.70 -2.35
CA VAL A 20 -16.17 -15.37 -2.49
C VAL A 20 -15.81 -16.16 -1.23
N MET A 21 -16.06 -15.60 -0.03
CA MET A 21 -15.79 -16.32 1.21
C MET A 21 -16.67 -17.56 1.36
N LYS A 22 -17.94 -17.49 0.94
CA LYS A 22 -18.83 -18.66 0.91
C LYS A 22 -18.31 -19.74 -0.04
N GLU A 23 -17.92 -19.35 -1.26
CA GLU A 23 -17.33 -20.27 -2.25
C GLU A 23 -16.05 -20.94 -1.75
N ILE A 24 -15.21 -20.22 -1.00
CA ILE A 24 -13.99 -20.76 -0.38
C ILE A 24 -14.32 -21.79 0.71
N VAL A 25 -15.35 -21.56 1.52
CA VAL A 25 -15.75 -22.49 2.59
C VAL A 25 -16.37 -23.76 2.01
N GLU A 26 -17.11 -23.65 0.90
CA GLU A 26 -17.79 -24.76 0.24
C GLU A 26 -16.88 -25.55 -0.71
N ILE A 27 -15.63 -25.11 -0.92
CA ILE A 27 -14.71 -25.76 -1.87
C ILE A 27 -14.32 -27.16 -1.37
N GLN A 28 -14.43 -28.13 -2.27
CA GLN A 28 -13.99 -29.51 -2.01
C GLN A 28 -12.58 -29.74 -2.54
N ASP A 29 -11.88 -30.70 -1.93
CA ASP A 29 -10.58 -31.17 -2.41
C ASP A 29 -10.69 -31.68 -3.85
N SER A 30 -9.73 -31.32 -4.70
CA SER A 30 -9.70 -31.83 -6.07
C SER A 30 -9.04 -33.21 -6.08
N LYS A 31 -9.76 -34.20 -6.62
CA LYS A 31 -9.24 -35.57 -6.79
C LYS A 31 -8.80 -35.77 -8.23
N ILE A 32 -7.52 -36.08 -8.42
CA ILE A 32 -6.91 -36.28 -9.72
C ILE A 32 -6.42 -37.73 -9.79
N LYS A 33 -6.96 -38.51 -10.72
CA LYS A 33 -6.47 -39.87 -10.98
C LYS A 33 -5.32 -39.83 -11.95
N ILE A 34 -4.16 -40.36 -11.54
CA ILE A 34 -3.00 -40.57 -12.40
C ILE A 34 -2.92 -42.08 -12.66
N ASN A 35 -3.31 -42.48 -13.86
CA ASN A 35 -3.51 -43.88 -14.26
C ASN A 35 -4.54 -44.61 -13.37
N ASN A 36 -4.64 -45.93 -13.51
CA ASN A 36 -5.55 -46.76 -12.71
C ASN A 36 -5.03 -47.06 -11.28
N SER A 37 -3.88 -46.49 -10.90
CA SER A 37 -3.13 -46.94 -9.72
C SER A 37 -2.90 -45.87 -8.67
N VAL A 38 -3.02 -44.57 -9.02
CA VAL A 38 -2.70 -43.47 -8.10
C VAL A 38 -3.82 -42.43 -8.12
N GLU A 39 -4.32 -42.06 -6.95
CA GLU A 39 -5.21 -40.92 -6.74
C GLU A 39 -4.47 -39.83 -5.95
N VAL A 40 -4.41 -38.64 -6.52
CA VAL A 40 -3.83 -37.45 -5.89
C VAL A 40 -4.97 -36.57 -5.38
N ILE A 41 -4.93 -36.22 -4.10
CA ILE A 41 -5.90 -35.32 -3.46
C ILE A 41 -5.23 -33.96 -3.24
N VAL A 42 -5.77 -32.92 -3.86
CA VAL A 42 -5.28 -31.54 -3.76
C VAL A 42 -6.19 -30.75 -2.81
N ARG A 43 -5.63 -30.34 -1.68
CA ARG A 43 -6.28 -29.46 -0.71
C ARG A 43 -6.03 -28.00 -1.06
N HIS A 44 -7.06 -27.19 -0.98
CA HIS A 44 -7.00 -25.78 -1.36
C HIS A 44 -7.01 -24.88 -0.12
N ARG A 45 -6.08 -23.91 -0.06
CA ARG A 45 -6.08 -22.87 0.97
C ARG A 45 -5.99 -21.50 0.31
N PHE A 46 -6.99 -20.66 0.57
CA PHE A 46 -7.10 -19.33 -0.02
C PHE A 46 -6.71 -18.26 0.98
N TYR A 47 -6.00 -17.24 0.49
CA TYR A 47 -5.62 -16.06 1.25
C TYR A 47 -6.10 -14.82 0.48
N CYS A 48 -6.94 -14.01 1.11
CA CYS A 48 -7.52 -12.80 0.50
C CYS A 48 -6.54 -11.61 0.65
N THR A 49 -5.35 -11.73 0.07
CA THR A 49 -4.26 -10.74 0.23
C THR A 49 -4.14 -9.76 -0.92
N MET A 50 -4.78 -10.05 -2.05
CA MET A 50 -4.81 -9.19 -3.23
C MET A 50 -5.99 -8.21 -3.15
N VAL A 51 -6.03 -7.43 -2.09
CA VAL A 51 -7.05 -6.40 -1.84
C VAL A 51 -6.41 -5.05 -1.54
N ASP A 52 -7.11 -3.97 -1.84
CA ASP A 52 -6.68 -2.63 -1.45
C ASP A 52 -7.20 -2.24 -0.05
N GLY A 53 -6.73 -1.10 0.46
CA GLY A 53 -7.15 -0.60 1.77
C GLY A 53 -8.64 -0.21 1.84
N LYS A 54 -9.28 0.11 0.71
CA LYS A 54 -10.70 0.47 0.66
C LYS A 54 -11.56 -0.77 0.92
N ILE A 55 -11.21 -1.91 0.32
CA ILE A 55 -11.84 -3.20 0.58
C ILE A 55 -11.67 -3.59 2.04
N ILE A 56 -10.44 -3.50 2.58
CA ILE A 56 -10.16 -3.83 3.99
C ILE A 56 -11.04 -2.97 4.91
N ASN A 57 -11.16 -1.68 4.64
CA ASN A 57 -11.98 -0.78 5.46
C ASN A 57 -13.47 -1.13 5.41
N ALA A 58 -14.00 -1.44 4.22
CA ALA A 58 -15.39 -1.87 4.06
C ALA A 58 -15.66 -3.16 4.85
N VAL A 59 -14.82 -4.19 4.68
CA VAL A 59 -14.98 -5.50 5.31
C VAL A 59 -14.80 -5.42 6.83
N CYS A 60 -13.83 -4.62 7.31
CA CYS A 60 -13.55 -4.47 8.74
C CYS A 60 -14.42 -3.41 9.43
N LYS A 61 -15.40 -2.84 8.73
CA LYS A 61 -16.27 -1.76 9.21
C LYS A 61 -15.49 -0.56 9.76
N ASN A 62 -14.33 -0.27 9.16
CA ASN A 62 -13.55 0.91 9.51
C ASN A 62 -14.16 2.13 8.83
N ALA A 63 -14.65 3.07 9.63
CA ALA A 63 -15.49 4.17 9.17
C ALA A 63 -14.83 5.16 8.20
N ALA A 64 -13.50 5.22 8.14
CA ALA A 64 -12.79 6.16 7.28
C ALA A 64 -11.48 5.59 6.72
N THR A 65 -11.19 5.92 5.46
CA THR A 65 -9.93 5.54 4.78
C THR A 65 -8.69 6.19 5.38
N SER A 66 -8.86 7.25 6.16
CA SER A 66 -7.80 7.93 6.91
C SER A 66 -7.49 7.27 8.26
N ARG A 67 -8.31 6.32 8.71
CA ARG A 67 -8.06 5.54 9.94
C ARG A 67 -7.31 4.27 9.59
N CYS A 68 -6.31 3.91 10.40
CA CYS A 68 -5.60 2.66 10.24
C CYS A 68 -6.53 1.48 10.53
N PRO A 69 -6.69 0.49 9.64
CA PRO A 69 -7.55 -0.66 9.91
C PRO A 69 -7.01 -1.55 11.04
N VAL A 70 -5.68 -1.57 11.25
CA VAL A 70 -5.02 -2.42 12.26
C VAL A 70 -5.17 -1.83 13.66
N CYS A 71 -4.79 -0.57 13.89
CA CYS A 71 -4.85 0.04 15.23
C CYS A 71 -6.08 0.93 15.43
N LEU A 72 -6.93 1.12 14.42
CA LEU A 72 -8.13 1.97 14.46
C LEU A 72 -7.86 3.46 14.72
N ALA A 73 -6.59 3.88 14.87
CA ALA A 73 -6.20 5.25 15.08
C ALA A 73 -6.44 6.11 13.83
N GLY A 74 -6.92 7.34 14.04
CA GLY A 74 -7.01 8.35 13.01
C GLY A 74 -5.77 9.26 12.98
N PRO A 75 -5.66 10.20 12.02
CA PRO A 75 -4.46 11.02 11.86
C PRO A 75 -4.08 11.84 13.11
N LYS A 76 -5.07 12.27 13.91
CA LYS A 76 -4.83 13.03 15.15
C LYS A 76 -4.32 12.18 16.31
N THR A 77 -4.65 10.89 16.33
CA THR A 77 -4.30 9.97 17.42
C THR A 77 -3.17 9.02 17.05
N LEU A 78 -2.69 9.02 15.80
CA LEU A 78 -1.69 8.09 15.32
C LEU A 78 -0.35 8.18 16.07
N ASN A 79 0.02 9.36 16.54
CA ASN A 79 1.23 9.56 17.34
C ASN A 79 1.11 8.99 18.77
N ASN A 80 -0.12 8.71 19.22
CA ASN A 80 -0.42 8.10 20.51
C ASN A 80 -1.11 6.76 20.25
N LEU A 81 -0.30 5.74 19.92
CA LEU A 81 -0.82 4.45 19.48
C LEU A 81 -1.78 3.85 20.52
N PRO A 82 -2.98 3.42 20.12
CA PRO A 82 -3.92 2.78 21.02
C PRO A 82 -3.41 1.39 21.42
N SER A 83 -3.81 0.95 22.62
CA SER A 83 -3.43 -0.36 23.16
C SER A 83 -4.11 -1.54 22.44
N GLN A 84 -5.23 -1.30 21.76
CA GLN A 84 -6.01 -2.34 21.09
C GLN A 84 -5.76 -2.35 19.58
N THR A 85 -5.51 -3.54 19.03
CA THR A 85 -5.34 -3.78 17.59
C THR A 85 -6.36 -4.79 17.09
N ASN A 86 -6.86 -4.59 15.87
CA ASN A 86 -7.68 -5.55 15.15
C ASN A 86 -6.79 -6.56 14.41
N ALA A 87 -6.54 -7.70 15.04
CA ALA A 87 -5.72 -8.77 14.48
C ALA A 87 -6.35 -9.42 13.23
N ASP A 88 -7.67 -9.35 13.05
CA ASP A 88 -8.37 -9.94 11.90
C ASP A 88 -7.94 -9.30 10.58
N VAL A 89 -7.39 -8.08 10.62
CA VAL A 89 -6.88 -7.39 9.43
C VAL A 89 -5.65 -8.08 8.84
N LEU A 90 -4.89 -8.82 9.65
CA LEU A 90 -3.65 -9.46 9.21
C LEU A 90 -3.88 -10.50 8.10
N LYS A 91 -5.08 -11.08 8.01
CA LYS A 91 -5.45 -12.03 6.94
C LYS A 91 -5.46 -11.43 5.54
N PHE A 92 -5.54 -10.10 5.43
CA PHE A 92 -5.48 -9.36 4.18
C PHE A 92 -4.06 -9.01 3.75
N GLY A 93 -3.05 -9.30 4.59
CA GLY A 93 -1.66 -9.03 4.31
C GLY A 93 -1.34 -7.54 4.18
N ILE A 94 -0.13 -7.26 3.67
CA ILE A 94 0.37 -5.91 3.41
C ILE A 94 0.36 -5.72 1.89
N SER A 95 -0.11 -4.55 1.41
CA SER A 95 -0.01 -4.18 0.00
C SER A 95 1.29 -3.41 -0.26
N PRO A 96 2.36 -4.03 -0.82
CA PRO A 96 3.64 -3.34 -1.00
C PRO A 96 3.56 -2.19 -2.00
N LEU A 97 2.64 -2.31 -2.98
CA LEU A 97 2.36 -1.27 -3.97
C LEU A 97 1.83 0.00 -3.29
N HIS A 98 0.76 -0.12 -2.51
CA HIS A 98 0.17 1.02 -1.82
C HIS A 98 1.10 1.56 -0.73
N ALA A 99 1.85 0.71 -0.03
CA ALA A 99 2.86 1.15 0.94
C ALA A 99 3.87 2.11 0.27
N LYS A 100 4.44 1.75 -0.88
CA LYS A 100 5.38 2.60 -1.62
C LYS A 100 4.75 3.92 -2.08
N ILE A 101 3.58 3.86 -2.70
CA ILE A 101 2.88 5.05 -3.21
C ILE A 101 2.55 6.01 -2.06
N ASN A 102 1.97 5.49 -0.97
CA ASN A 102 1.58 6.29 0.18
C ASN A 102 2.79 6.89 0.92
N SER A 103 3.90 6.15 1.06
CA SER A 103 5.14 6.68 1.65
C SER A 103 5.73 7.82 0.82
N MET A 104 5.75 7.69 -0.51
CA MET A 104 6.20 8.78 -1.39
C MET A 104 5.30 10.02 -1.22
N GLU A 105 3.97 9.85 -1.27
CA GLU A 105 3.04 10.97 -1.08
C GLU A 105 3.21 11.64 0.28
N PHE A 106 3.39 10.86 1.34
CA PHE A 106 3.62 11.37 2.69
C PHE A 106 4.88 12.23 2.74
N LEU A 107 6.01 11.73 2.25
CA LEU A 107 7.29 12.46 2.23
C LEU A 107 7.20 13.75 1.41
N LEU A 108 6.52 13.72 0.27
CA LEU A 108 6.27 14.93 -0.53
C LEU A 108 5.43 15.95 0.24
N ARG A 109 4.35 15.51 0.92
CA ARG A 109 3.51 16.40 1.73
C ARG A 109 4.29 16.99 2.91
N CYS A 110 5.15 16.21 3.57
CA CYS A 110 6.05 16.70 4.62
C CYS A 110 6.99 17.77 4.06
N SER A 111 7.63 17.51 2.92
CA SER A 111 8.53 18.45 2.28
C SER A 111 7.86 19.79 1.95
N TYR A 112 6.64 19.77 1.40
CA TYR A 112 5.89 20.99 1.12
C TYR A 112 5.64 21.77 2.41
N LYS A 113 5.18 21.10 3.48
CA LYS A 113 4.88 21.70 4.79
C LYS A 113 6.07 22.25 5.57
N LEU A 114 7.30 22.01 5.13
CA LEU A 114 8.47 22.73 5.66
C LEU A 114 8.41 24.23 5.33
N ALA A 115 7.59 24.64 4.35
CA ALA A 115 7.26 26.03 4.12
C ALA A 115 6.08 26.49 4.99
N SER A 116 6.16 27.71 5.53
CA SER A 116 5.26 28.22 6.56
C SER A 116 3.90 28.64 6.00
N THR A 117 3.88 29.24 4.81
CA THR A 117 2.63 29.74 4.20
C THR A 117 2.14 28.84 3.07
N LYS A 118 0.84 28.91 2.75
CA LYS A 118 0.26 28.14 1.63
C LYS A 118 0.85 28.53 0.27
N GLU A 119 1.21 29.79 0.10
CA GLU A 119 1.81 30.30 -1.15
C GLU A 119 3.24 29.79 -1.33
N GLU A 120 4.03 29.80 -0.24
CA GLU A 120 5.36 29.19 -0.23
C GLU A 120 5.29 27.67 -0.45
N GLN A 121 4.27 26.99 0.11
CA GLN A 121 4.05 25.56 -0.11
C GLN A 121 3.80 25.24 -1.59
N GLU A 122 2.96 26.02 -2.28
CA GLU A 122 2.69 25.80 -3.70
C GLU A 122 3.92 26.15 -4.56
N THR A 123 4.68 27.19 -4.18
CA THR A 123 5.97 27.53 -4.81
C THR A 123 6.98 26.40 -4.65
N LYS A 124 7.14 25.89 -3.43
CA LYS A 124 8.03 24.77 -3.11
C LYS A 124 7.63 23.50 -3.86
N LYS A 125 6.34 23.20 -3.95
CA LYS A 125 5.82 22.09 -4.74
C LYS A 125 6.21 22.23 -6.22
N LYS A 126 6.06 23.41 -6.84
CA LYS A 126 6.50 23.65 -8.22
C LYS A 126 8.01 23.46 -8.39
N ILE A 127 8.82 23.95 -7.45
CA ILE A 127 10.28 23.78 -7.46
C ILE A 127 10.65 22.29 -7.41
N ILE A 128 10.07 21.54 -6.47
CA ILE A 128 10.31 20.10 -6.32
C ILE A 128 9.90 19.33 -7.58
N GLN A 129 8.73 19.63 -8.15
CA GLN A 129 8.26 19.01 -9.39
C GLN A 129 9.22 19.25 -10.55
N LYS A 130 9.72 20.50 -10.68
CA LYS A 130 10.71 20.87 -11.70
C LYS A 130 12.02 20.12 -11.49
N GLN A 131 12.56 20.12 -10.27
CA GLN A 131 13.82 19.44 -9.95
C GLN A 131 13.75 17.93 -10.17
N PHE A 132 12.64 17.26 -9.82
CA PHE A 132 12.47 15.84 -10.14
C PHE A 132 12.46 15.60 -11.65
N LYS A 133 11.78 16.45 -12.42
CA LYS A 133 11.76 16.33 -13.88
C LYS A 133 13.15 16.50 -14.48
N GLU A 134 13.91 17.50 -14.04
CA GLU A 134 15.24 17.82 -14.54
C GLU A 134 16.29 16.78 -14.13
N LYS A 135 16.36 16.42 -12.84
CA LYS A 135 17.40 15.53 -12.31
C LYS A 135 17.13 14.05 -12.55
N THR A 136 15.87 13.63 -12.67
CA THR A 136 15.50 12.20 -12.72
C THR A 136 14.58 11.84 -13.88
N GLY A 137 14.06 12.82 -14.61
CA GLY A 137 13.05 12.62 -15.66
C GLY A 137 11.64 12.35 -15.13
N LEU A 138 11.43 12.26 -13.82
CA LEU A 138 10.15 11.91 -13.20
C LEU A 138 9.14 13.06 -13.22
N ASN A 139 7.91 12.74 -13.61
CA ASN A 139 6.77 13.66 -13.54
C ASN A 139 5.98 13.41 -12.25
N ILE A 140 6.30 14.14 -11.18
CA ILE A 140 5.69 13.95 -9.86
C ILE A 140 4.50 14.91 -9.67
N GLY A 141 3.40 14.44 -9.06
CA GLY A 141 2.32 15.28 -8.55
C GLY A 141 1.48 16.04 -9.60
N LYS A 142 1.57 15.65 -10.88
CA LYS A 142 0.70 16.18 -11.94
C LYS A 142 -0.61 15.37 -11.99
N PRO A 143 -1.80 16.01 -12.01
CA PRO A 143 -3.06 15.32 -12.29
C PRO A 143 -3.04 14.75 -13.72
N LYS A 144 -3.56 13.54 -13.93
CA LYS A 144 -3.79 12.99 -15.27
C LYS A 144 -5.29 13.09 -15.60
N PRO A 145 -5.70 13.64 -16.76
CA PRO A 145 -7.12 13.71 -17.12
C PRO A 145 -7.78 12.32 -17.07
N GLY A 146 -8.92 12.19 -16.38
CA GLY A 146 -9.64 10.91 -16.22
C GLY A 146 -9.02 9.91 -15.24
N PHE A 147 -7.84 10.21 -14.70
CA PHE A 147 -7.14 9.42 -13.67
C PHE A 147 -6.86 10.28 -12.45
N GLY A 148 -6.38 9.68 -11.36
CA GLY A 148 -5.90 10.44 -10.21
C GLY A 148 -4.61 11.23 -10.50
N ILE A 149 -3.79 11.37 -9.47
CA ILE A 149 -2.44 11.95 -9.54
C ILE A 149 -1.44 10.98 -10.18
N SER A 150 -0.37 11.50 -10.80
CA SER A 150 0.70 10.72 -11.48
C SER A 150 1.56 9.82 -10.56
N HIS A 151 1.07 9.49 -9.37
CA HIS A 151 1.73 8.64 -8.40
C HIS A 151 1.33 7.18 -8.62
N ASP A 152 1.82 6.61 -9.72
CA ASP A 152 1.73 5.18 -9.97
C ASP A 152 2.91 4.43 -9.31
N GLY A 153 2.83 3.11 -9.32
CA GLY A 153 3.86 2.25 -8.73
C GLY A 153 5.25 2.45 -9.36
N ASN A 154 5.32 2.85 -10.63
CA ASN A 154 6.60 3.09 -11.31
C ASN A 154 7.24 4.39 -10.80
N THR A 155 6.46 5.47 -10.68
CA THR A 155 6.92 6.73 -10.07
C THR A 155 7.41 6.50 -8.65
N ALA A 156 6.64 5.79 -7.82
CA ALA A 156 7.03 5.48 -6.43
C ALA A 156 8.30 4.64 -6.37
N ARG A 157 8.44 3.63 -7.24
CA ARG A 157 9.66 2.82 -7.33
C ARG A 157 10.88 3.68 -7.63
N ARG A 158 10.80 4.53 -8.66
CA ARG A 158 11.92 5.39 -9.07
C ARG A 158 12.27 6.46 -8.04
N PHE A 159 11.27 6.95 -7.29
CA PHE A 159 11.48 7.89 -6.18
C PHE A 159 12.40 7.32 -5.08
N PHE A 160 12.24 6.05 -4.70
CA PHE A 160 13.06 5.41 -3.66
C PHE A 160 14.36 4.77 -4.19
N GLN A 161 14.56 4.69 -5.51
CA GLN A 161 15.77 4.11 -6.11
C GLN A 161 17.03 4.96 -5.90
N ASN A 162 16.88 6.29 -5.82
CA ASN A 162 18.01 7.20 -5.59
C ASN A 162 17.71 8.09 -4.38
N SER A 163 17.86 7.52 -3.18
CA SER A 163 17.57 8.19 -1.91
C SER A 163 18.35 9.50 -1.74
N LYS A 164 19.60 9.57 -2.24
CA LYS A 164 20.43 10.77 -2.19
C LYS A 164 19.82 11.92 -3.00
N VAL A 165 19.53 11.69 -4.27
CA VAL A 165 18.91 12.72 -5.13
C VAL A 165 17.53 13.11 -4.60
N THR A 166 16.74 12.14 -4.13
CA THR A 166 15.43 12.41 -3.54
C THR A 166 15.54 13.28 -2.28
N SER A 167 16.46 12.95 -1.36
CA SER A 167 16.74 13.72 -0.15
C SER A 167 17.13 15.17 -0.47
N GLU A 168 18.03 15.37 -1.43
CA GLU A 168 18.45 16.70 -1.90
C GLU A 168 17.28 17.51 -2.47
N ILE A 169 16.41 16.89 -3.27
CA ILE A 169 15.29 17.58 -3.91
C ILE A 169 14.22 17.98 -2.88
N ILE A 170 13.84 17.05 -1.99
CA ILE A 170 12.72 17.28 -1.07
C ILE A 170 13.17 17.94 0.25
N GLY A 171 14.47 18.05 0.50
CA GLY A 171 15.01 18.67 1.73
C GLY A 171 14.65 17.90 3.00
N ILE A 172 14.57 16.57 2.91
CA ILE A 172 14.43 15.66 4.06
C ILE A 172 15.74 14.89 4.19
N GLU A 173 16.23 14.69 5.41
CA GLU A 173 17.52 14.04 5.67
C GLU A 173 17.62 12.65 5.03
N LEU A 174 18.78 12.37 4.43
CA LEU A 174 19.05 11.13 3.71
C LEU A 174 18.75 9.86 4.53
N PRO A 175 19.13 9.74 5.82
CA PRO A 175 18.85 8.55 6.62
C PRO A 175 17.36 8.22 6.72
N ILE A 176 16.48 9.24 6.73
CA ILE A 176 15.03 9.03 6.75
C ILE A 176 14.59 8.37 5.44
N ILE A 177 15.04 8.88 4.30
CA ILE A 177 14.69 8.35 2.98
C ILE A 177 15.22 6.93 2.78
N GLU A 178 16.44 6.66 3.26
CA GLU A 178 17.04 5.33 3.23
C GLU A 178 16.27 4.32 4.09
N ARG A 179 15.83 4.69 5.30
CA ARG A 179 14.98 3.82 6.13
C ARG A 179 13.67 3.45 5.43
N PHE A 180 12.96 4.44 4.85
CA PHE A 180 11.78 4.15 4.04
C PHE A 180 12.11 3.23 2.86
N SER A 181 13.18 3.51 2.12
CA SER A 181 13.59 2.68 0.98
C SER A 181 13.89 1.23 1.39
N ASN A 182 14.61 1.03 2.49
CA ASN A 182 14.98 -0.28 3.03
C ASN A 182 13.76 -1.08 3.49
N VAL A 183 12.87 -0.48 4.29
CA VAL A 183 11.62 -1.10 4.74
C VAL A 183 10.75 -1.49 3.54
N LEU A 184 10.59 -0.58 2.57
CA LEU A 184 9.77 -0.81 1.38
C LEU A 184 10.39 -1.85 0.42
N ALA A 185 11.72 -1.94 0.36
CA ALA A 185 12.44 -2.97 -0.38
C ALA A 185 12.26 -4.33 0.29
N ALA A 186 12.40 -4.40 1.62
CA ALA A 186 12.21 -5.59 2.42
C ALA A 186 10.81 -6.18 2.19
N ILE A 187 9.73 -5.42 2.39
CA ILE A 187 8.35 -5.92 2.17
C ILE A 187 8.06 -6.32 0.71
N SER A 188 8.91 -5.94 -0.24
CA SER A 188 8.74 -6.25 -1.67
C SER A 188 9.76 -7.28 -2.20
N CYS A 189 10.62 -7.85 -1.35
CA CYS A 189 11.77 -8.64 -1.83
C CYS A 189 11.42 -10.09 -2.17
N ASN A 190 10.17 -10.53 -1.94
CA ASN A 190 9.71 -11.91 -2.13
C ASN A 190 10.60 -12.96 -1.43
N ARG A 191 11.19 -12.59 -0.27
CA ARG A 191 11.99 -13.49 0.57
C ARG A 191 11.40 -13.53 1.98
N ILE A 192 11.75 -14.56 2.72
CA ILE A 192 11.46 -14.64 4.15
C ILE A 192 12.34 -13.61 4.87
N ILE A 193 11.71 -12.81 5.73
CA ILE A 193 12.36 -11.74 6.48
C ILE A 193 12.23 -12.08 7.94
N SER A 194 13.35 -12.05 8.67
CA SER A 194 13.32 -12.19 10.12
C SER A 194 12.59 -10.99 10.74
N PRO A 195 11.60 -11.21 11.63
CA PRO A 195 10.94 -10.13 12.35
C PRO A 195 11.92 -9.23 13.12
N ASP A 196 13.00 -9.79 13.65
CA ASP A 196 13.99 -9.02 14.41
C ASP A 196 14.87 -8.17 13.51
N LEU A 197 15.23 -8.67 12.32
CA LEU A 197 15.90 -7.86 11.30
C LEU A 197 15.01 -6.69 10.84
N MET A 198 13.70 -6.92 10.73
CA MET A 198 12.74 -5.90 10.34
C MET A 198 12.67 -4.74 11.35
N LYS A 199 12.78 -5.04 12.65
CA LYS A 199 12.80 -4.02 13.73
C LYS A 199 14.05 -3.15 13.71
N ILE A 200 15.17 -3.67 13.21
CA ILE A 200 16.45 -2.95 13.14
C ILE A 200 16.43 -1.91 12.01
N ILE A 201 15.78 -2.24 10.89
CA ILE A 201 15.76 -1.39 9.69
C ILE A 201 14.60 -0.38 9.67
N SER A 202 13.61 -0.53 10.57
CA SER A 202 12.52 0.43 10.81
C SER A 202 12.97 1.55 11.75
#